data_AF-A0A7C4HJT4-F1
#
_entry.id   AF-A0A7C4HJT4-F1
#
_cell.length_a   1.000
_cell.length_b   1.000
_cell.length_c   1.000
_cell.angle_alpha   90.00
_cell.angle_beta   90.00
_cell.angle_gamma   90.00
#
_symmetry.space_group_name_H-M   'P 1'
#
loop_
_entity.id
_entity.type
_entity.pdbx_description
1 polymer ?
#
loop_
_entity_poly.entity_id
_entity_poly.type
_entity_poly.pdbx_seq_one_letter_code
_entity_poly.pdbx_strand_id
1 'polypeptide(L)'
;MCKDCGCGQADGAERHEHPHVHGHAHDHSHDAQGRVIALERKILSRNNEAAARNRAWLAQRGIVALNLISAPGSGKTLLLERTLDRLRGRVPCAVITGDLQTDRDARRLQGKGAPVRQIETLSACHLDAERVGALLPEVAAPGTRLLF
;
A
#
# COMPACT_ATOMS: atom_id res chain seq x y z
N MET A 1 -17.09 -4.62 -0.42
CA MET A 1 -17.79 -5.61 -1.26
C MET A 1 -17.18 -5.56 -2.66
N CYS A 2 -16.54 -6.65 -3.08
CA CYS A 2 -15.96 -6.81 -4.42
C CYS A 2 -17.10 -7.17 -5.39
N LYS A 3 -17.32 -6.39 -6.46
CA LYS A 3 -18.47 -6.54 -7.35
C LYS A 3 -18.16 -7.15 -8.72
N ASP A 4 -16.97 -7.70 -8.93
CA ASP A 4 -16.58 -8.30 -10.21
C ASP A 4 -16.04 -9.72 -10.02
N CYS A 5 -16.92 -10.64 -9.62
CA CYS A 5 -16.68 -12.07 -9.77
C CYS A 5 -17.84 -12.64 -10.59
N GLY A 6 -17.69 -12.58 -11.91
CA GLY A 6 -18.61 -13.20 -12.86
C GLY A 6 -18.44 -14.72 -12.84
N CYS A 7 -19.34 -15.43 -12.16
CA CYS A 7 -19.52 -16.87 -12.22
C CYS A 7 -20.96 -17.22 -11.82
N GLY A 8 -21.82 -17.64 -12.77
CA GLY A 8 -23.18 -18.11 -12.43
C GLY A 8 -24.15 -18.35 -13.59
N GLN A 9 -23.81 -19.31 -14.46
CA GLN A 9 -24.68 -20.30 -15.15
C GLN A 9 -25.92 -19.89 -15.96
N ALA A 10 -26.00 -20.53 -17.14
CA ALA A 10 -27.16 -20.63 -18.02
C ALA A 10 -28.33 -21.33 -17.34
N ASP A 11 -29.55 -20.89 -17.63
CA ASP A 11 -30.69 -21.70 -18.10
C ASP A 11 -31.98 -20.85 -18.11
N GLY A 12 -32.80 -20.99 -19.16
CA GLY A 12 -34.21 -20.57 -19.13
C GLY A 12 -34.61 -19.55 -20.20
N ALA A 13 -35.24 -20.04 -21.26
CA ALA A 13 -35.95 -19.29 -22.27
C ALA A 13 -37.08 -18.43 -21.68
N GLU A 14 -37.31 -17.22 -22.21
CA GLU A 14 -38.61 -16.69 -22.69
C GLU A 14 -38.36 -15.46 -23.58
N ARG A 15 -39.01 -15.42 -24.75
CA ARG A 15 -38.89 -14.38 -25.78
C ARG A 15 -40.06 -13.41 -25.63
N HIS A 16 -39.79 -12.12 -25.42
CA HIS A 16 -40.76 -11.05 -25.59
C HIS A 16 -40.28 -10.11 -26.70
N GLU A 17 -41.00 -10.10 -27.82
CA GLU A 17 -40.81 -9.21 -28.96
C GLU A 17 -41.59 -7.90 -28.77
N HIS A 18 -40.91 -6.75 -28.83
CA HIS A 18 -41.52 -5.44 -29.07
C HIS A 18 -40.69 -4.68 -30.11
N PRO A 19 -41.29 -4.20 -31.23
CA PRO A 19 -40.55 -3.45 -32.24
C PRO A 19 -40.65 -1.95 -31.97
N HIS A 20 -39.52 -1.31 -31.64
CA HIS A 20 -39.38 0.14 -31.79
C HIS A 20 -38.06 0.47 -32.48
N VAL A 21 -38.20 0.96 -33.71
CA VAL A 21 -37.12 1.50 -34.54
C VAL A 21 -37.04 3.00 -34.26
N HIS A 22 -35.96 3.45 -33.62
CA HIS A 22 -35.46 4.82 -33.76
C HIS A 22 -33.94 4.78 -33.85
N GLY A 23 -33.44 4.89 -35.08
CA GLY A 23 -32.02 5.07 -35.35
C GLY A 23 -31.61 6.51 -35.11
N HIS A 24 -30.70 6.71 -34.16
CA HIS A 24 -29.79 7.84 -34.15
C HIS A 24 -28.42 7.32 -33.69
N ALA A 25 -27.51 7.15 -34.65
CA ALA A 25 -26.10 6.94 -34.36
C ALA A 25 -25.50 8.30 -33.99
N HIS A 26 -25.31 8.54 -32.69
CA HIS A 26 -24.41 9.58 -32.22
C HIS A 26 -23.04 8.95 -31.98
N ASP A 27 -22.11 9.25 -32.88
CA ASP A 27 -20.69 9.00 -32.68
C ASP A 27 -20.17 9.98 -31.63
N HIS A 28 -19.93 9.49 -30.42
CA HIS A 28 -19.22 10.22 -29.37
C HIS A 28 -17.85 9.58 -29.21
N SER A 29 -16.88 10.09 -29.96
CA SER A 29 -15.45 9.84 -29.72
C SER A 29 -15.05 10.48 -28.39
N HIS A 30 -15.18 9.74 -27.29
CA HIS A 30 -14.64 10.14 -26.01
C HIS A 30 -13.14 9.89 -25.98
N ASP A 31 -12.36 10.92 -26.30
CA ASP A 31 -10.90 10.97 -26.16
C ASP A 31 -10.49 11.16 -24.68
N ALA A 32 -11.05 10.33 -23.80
CA ALA A 32 -10.88 10.41 -22.34
C ALA A 32 -9.63 9.65 -21.84
N GLN A 33 -8.99 8.83 -22.70
CA GLN A 33 -7.88 7.97 -22.31
C GLN A 33 -6.55 8.72 -22.11
N GLY A 34 -6.32 9.87 -22.76
CA GLY A 34 -5.02 10.54 -22.74
C GLY A 34 -4.64 11.22 -21.41
N ARG A 35 -5.62 11.79 -20.68
CA ARG A 35 -5.37 12.59 -19.47
C ARG A 35 -5.14 11.74 -18.22
N VAL A 36 -5.87 10.62 -18.08
CA VAL A 36 -5.78 9.72 -16.92
C VAL A 36 -4.42 9.02 -16.88
N ILE A 37 -3.98 8.45 -18.01
CA ILE A 37 -2.69 7.75 -18.13
C ILE A 37 -1.51 8.71 -17.85
N ALA A 38 -1.58 9.94 -18.33
CA ALA A 38 -0.53 10.93 -18.11
C ALA A 38 -0.41 11.34 -16.63
N LEU A 39 -1.52 11.41 -15.89
CA LEU A 39 -1.52 11.71 -14.47
C LEU A 39 -0.94 10.54 -13.65
N GLU A 40 -1.38 9.32 -13.91
CA GLU A 40 -0.87 8.10 -13.26
C GLU A 40 0.65 7.98 -13.41
N ARG A 41 1.16 8.14 -14.64
CA ARG A 41 2.61 8.10 -14.91
C ARG A 41 3.37 9.17 -14.13
N LYS A 42 2.84 10.39 -14.03
CA LYS A 42 3.47 11.48 -13.26
C LYS A 42 3.49 11.18 -11.76
N ILE A 43 2.41 10.64 -11.20
CA ILE A 43 2.34 10.25 -9.78
C ILE A 43 3.34 9.14 -9.48
N LEU A 44 3.38 8.09 -10.31
CA LEU A 44 4.33 6.99 -10.17
C LEU A 44 5.78 7.45 -10.31
N SER A 45 6.08 8.35 -11.24
CA SER A 45 7.42 8.94 -11.40
C SER A 45 7.86 9.67 -10.13
N ARG A 46 7.01 10.54 -9.58
CA ARG A 46 7.31 11.27 -8.34
C ARG A 46 7.56 10.32 -7.16
N ASN A 47 6.73 9.29 -7.02
CA ASN A 47 6.92 8.30 -5.97
C ASN A 47 8.23 7.50 -6.16
N ASN A 48 8.61 7.18 -7.40
CA ASN A 48 9.87 6.50 -7.69
C ASN A 48 11.09 7.36 -7.33
N GLU A 49 11.04 8.67 -7.61
CA GLU A 49 12.08 9.61 -7.21
C GLU A 49 12.21 9.70 -5.69
N ALA A 50 11.09 9.80 -4.96
CA ALA A 50 11.09 9.78 -3.50
C ALA A 50 11.63 8.45 -2.95
N ALA A 51 11.22 7.32 -3.52
CA ALA A 51 11.73 6.01 -3.13
C ALA A 51 13.24 5.86 -3.39
N ALA A 52 13.76 6.45 -4.47
CA ALA A 52 15.19 6.46 -4.76
C ALA A 52 15.98 7.25 -3.70
N ARG A 53 15.47 8.43 -3.28
CA ARG A 53 16.05 9.21 -2.18
C ARG A 53 16.06 8.42 -0.87
N ASN A 54 14.96 7.75 -0.54
CA ASN A 54 14.88 6.91 0.66
C ASN A 54 15.90 5.77 0.64
N ARG A 55 16.00 5.05 -0.48
CA ARG A 55 16.99 3.97 -0.64
C ARG A 55 18.41 4.48 -0.48
N ALA A 56 18.75 5.63 -1.06
CA ALA A 56 20.07 6.23 -0.89
C ALA A 56 20.34 6.60 0.57
N TRP A 57 19.37 7.22 1.25
CA TRP A 57 19.48 7.60 2.66
C TRP A 57 19.70 6.40 3.59
N LEU A 58 18.97 5.30 3.35
CA LEU A 58 19.08 4.04 4.10
C LEU A 58 20.42 3.34 3.81
N ALA A 59 20.83 3.27 2.55
CA ALA A 59 22.07 2.65 2.12
C ALA A 59 23.30 3.36 2.72
N GLN A 60 23.32 4.69 2.73
CA GLN A 60 24.37 5.49 3.38
C GLN A 60 24.52 5.18 4.88
N ARG A 61 23.47 4.67 5.52
CA ARG A 61 23.44 4.31 6.94
C ARG A 61 23.57 2.82 7.20
N GLY A 62 23.73 2.01 6.14
CA GLY A 62 23.81 0.56 6.25
C GLY A 62 22.51 -0.09 6.79
N ILE A 63 21.36 0.56 6.57
CA ILE A 63 20.05 0.06 7.01
C ILE A 63 19.45 -0.76 5.87
N VAL A 64 19.06 -1.99 6.16
CA VAL A 64 18.25 -2.81 5.26
C VAL A 64 16.78 -2.57 5.59
N ALA A 65 15.98 -2.20 4.60
CA ALA A 65 14.54 -1.97 4.75
C ALA A 65 13.73 -3.10 4.10
N LEU A 66 12.70 -3.58 4.80
CA LEU A 66 11.82 -4.68 4.38
C LEU A 66 10.38 -4.19 4.33
N ASN A 67 9.83 -4.03 3.12
CA ASN A 67 8.44 -3.63 2.94
C ASN A 67 7.52 -4.86 2.95
N LEU A 68 6.68 -4.99 3.99
CA LEU A 68 5.74 -6.11 4.16
C LEU A 68 4.34 -5.78 3.64
N ILE A 69 4.04 -6.19 2.40
CA ILE A 69 2.73 -6.01 1.75
C ILE A 69 1.99 -7.35 1.69
N SER A 70 0.72 -7.38 2.09
CA SER A 70 -0.19 -8.53 1.85
C SER A 70 -1.64 -8.17 2.17
N ALA A 71 -2.56 -9.08 1.82
CA ALA A 71 -3.98 -8.96 2.10
C ALA A 71 -4.29 -8.71 3.60
N PRO A 72 -5.41 -8.05 3.94
CA PRO A 72 -5.89 -7.94 5.31
C PRO A 72 -6.04 -9.32 5.97
N GLY A 73 -5.70 -9.46 7.25
CA GLY A 73 -5.87 -10.71 8.01
C GLY A 73 -4.83 -11.81 7.73
N SER A 74 -3.87 -11.60 6.82
CA SER A 74 -2.81 -12.58 6.48
C SER A 74 -1.78 -12.87 7.59
N GLY A 75 -1.87 -12.16 8.72
CA GLY A 75 -0.95 -12.33 9.84
C GLY A 75 0.34 -11.49 9.78
N LYS A 76 0.44 -10.45 8.94
CA LYS A 76 1.60 -9.53 8.89
C LYS A 76 2.08 -9.08 10.27
N THR A 77 1.16 -8.58 11.08
CA THR A 77 1.49 -8.06 12.41
C THR A 77 2.03 -9.16 13.32
N LEU A 78 1.45 -10.37 13.27
CA LEU A 78 1.93 -11.50 14.05
C LEU A 78 3.33 -11.96 13.60
N LEU A 79 3.57 -12.01 12.28
CA LEU A 79 4.89 -12.29 11.73
C LEU A 79 5.91 -11.28 12.22
N LEU A 80 5.58 -9.99 12.19
CA LEU A 80 6.46 -8.92 12.61
C LEU A 80 6.72 -8.97 14.13
N GLU A 81 5.70 -9.16 14.95
CA GLU A 81 5.84 -9.35 16.41
C GLU A 81 6.84 -10.46 16.73
N ARG A 82 6.67 -11.65 16.13
CA ARG A 82 7.55 -12.80 16.37
C ARG A 82 8.95 -12.59 15.83
N THR A 83 9.08 -11.82 14.75
CA THR A 83 10.38 -11.47 14.16
C THR A 83 11.15 -10.54 15.10
N LEU A 84 10.50 -9.48 15.60
CA LEU A 84 11.10 -8.55 16.56
C LEU A 84 11.49 -9.25 17.86
N ASP A 85 10.63 -10.13 18.40
CA ASP A 85 10.95 -10.93 19.59
C ASP A 85 12.23 -11.76 19.40
N ARG A 86 12.42 -12.37 18.21
CA ARG A 86 13.60 -13.19 17.89
C ARG A 86 14.86 -12.38 17.63
N LEU A 87 14.71 -11.14 17.16
CA LEU A 87 15.83 -10.23 16.85
C LEU A 87 16.23 -9.35 18.04
N ARG A 88 15.39 -9.29 19.09
CA ARG A 88 15.61 -8.47 20.27
C ARG A 88 16.98 -8.71 20.89
N GLY A 89 17.73 -7.62 21.10
CA GLY A 89 19.09 -7.67 21.65
C GLY A 89 20.18 -8.17 20.69
N ARG A 90 19.82 -8.62 19.48
CA ARG A 90 20.75 -9.14 18.46
C ARG A 90 20.90 -8.19 17.28
N VAL A 91 19.77 -7.66 16.79
CA VAL A 91 19.74 -6.73 15.65
C VAL A 91 18.89 -5.51 16.02
N PRO A 92 19.47 -4.29 16.03
CA PRO A 92 18.72 -3.06 16.24
C PRO A 92 17.70 -2.87 15.12
N CYS A 93 16.42 -2.92 15.46
CA CYS A 93 15.30 -2.81 14.52
C CYS A 93 14.50 -1.54 14.75
N ALA A 94 13.86 -1.05 13.70
CA ALA A 94 12.87 0.03 13.72
C ALA A 94 11.66 -0.38 12.85
N VAL A 95 10.49 0.21 13.12
CA VAL A 95 9.25 -0.14 12.41
C VAL A 95 8.45 1.11 12.01
N ILE A 96 8.01 1.16 10.76
CA ILE A 96 6.96 2.06 10.27
C ILE A 96 5.74 1.21 9.90
N THR A 97 4.60 1.49 10.52
CA THR A 97 3.32 0.82 10.19
C THR A 97 2.41 1.77 9.42
N GLY A 98 1.68 1.24 8.44
CA GLY A 98 0.61 1.96 7.75
C GLY A 98 -0.72 1.27 8.01
N ASP A 99 -1.62 1.93 8.72
CA ASP A 99 -3.00 1.46 8.91
C ASP A 99 -3.98 2.58 8.55
N LEU A 100 -5.17 2.18 8.10
CA LEU A 100 -6.17 3.08 7.54
C LEU A 100 -6.68 4.06 8.59
N GLN A 101 -6.99 3.57 9.80
CA GLN A 101 -7.73 4.33 10.81
C GLN A 101 -7.47 3.92 12.27
N THR A 102 -6.57 2.96 12.58
CA THR A 102 -6.38 2.51 13.97
C THR A 102 -4.92 2.39 14.36
N ASP A 103 -4.58 2.66 15.61
CA ASP A 103 -3.23 2.47 16.16
C ASP A 103 -2.94 1.05 16.65
N ARG A 104 -3.76 0.10 16.20
CA ARG A 104 -3.77 -1.27 16.69
C ARG A 104 -2.46 -1.99 16.45
N ASP A 105 -1.93 -1.90 15.23
CA ASP A 105 -0.66 -2.53 14.87
C ASP A 105 0.50 -1.87 15.63
N ALA A 106 0.51 -0.54 15.74
CA ALA A 106 1.54 0.15 16.51
C ALA A 106 1.52 -0.27 17.99
N ARG A 107 0.35 -0.28 18.65
CA ARG A 107 0.20 -0.72 20.05
C ARG A 107 0.66 -2.16 20.27
N ARG A 108 0.34 -3.05 19.34
CA ARG A 108 0.77 -4.45 19.40
C ARG A 108 2.30 -4.63 19.34
N LEU A 109 2.96 -3.73 18.62
CA LEU A 109 4.41 -3.73 18.43
C LEU A 109 5.16 -2.90 19.51
N GLN A 110 4.45 -2.05 20.27
CA GLN A 110 5.03 -1.33 21.39
C GLN A 110 5.65 -2.30 22.42
N GLY A 111 6.81 -1.94 22.96
CA GLY A 111 7.53 -2.75 23.95
C GLY A 111 8.29 -3.95 23.37
N LYS A 112 8.23 -4.20 22.05
CA LYS A 112 8.98 -5.28 21.37
C LYS A 112 10.46 -4.98 21.13
N GLY A 113 10.99 -3.90 21.72
CA GLY A 113 12.41 -3.55 21.66
C GLY A 113 12.83 -2.84 20.37
N ALA A 114 11.88 -2.34 19.58
CA ALA A 114 12.12 -1.52 18.40
C ALA A 114 11.32 -0.21 18.51
N PRO A 115 11.83 0.95 18.06
CA PRO A 115 11.03 2.13 17.84
C PRO A 115 9.94 1.85 16.81
N VAL A 116 8.70 2.22 17.13
CA VAL A 116 7.54 2.03 16.25
C VAL A 116 6.93 3.39 15.95
N ARG A 117 6.76 3.69 14.66
CA ARG A 117 6.01 4.85 14.17
C ARG A 117 4.86 4.38 13.29
N GLN A 118 3.80 5.18 13.27
CA GLN A 118 2.61 4.89 12.46
C GLN A 118 2.35 6.03 11.49
N ILE A 119 1.93 5.64 10.29
CA ILE A 119 1.35 6.51 9.26
C ILE A 119 -0.12 6.15 9.16
N GLU A 120 -0.99 7.11 9.49
CA GLU A 120 -2.41 6.98 9.16
C GLU A 120 -2.62 7.27 7.67
N THR A 121 -3.09 6.28 6.92
CA THR A 121 -3.20 6.42 5.47
C THR A 121 -4.41 7.24 5.02
N LEU A 122 -5.35 7.54 5.92
CA LEU A 122 -6.48 8.47 5.74
C LEU A 122 -7.18 8.28 4.38
N SER A 123 -7.69 7.08 4.13
CA SER A 123 -8.35 6.62 2.88
C SER A 123 -7.43 6.10 1.78
N ALA A 124 -6.10 6.27 1.87
CA ALA A 124 -5.18 5.63 0.93
C ALA A 124 -4.99 4.14 1.25
N CYS A 125 -5.01 3.30 0.22
CA CYS A 125 -4.79 1.85 0.34
C CYS A 125 -3.30 1.44 0.29
N HIS A 126 -2.40 2.41 0.16
CA HIS A 126 -0.95 2.19 0.08
C HIS A 126 -0.19 3.28 0.83
N LEU A 127 1.05 2.96 1.21
CA LEU A 127 2.03 3.92 1.70
C LEU A 127 2.82 4.50 0.53
N ASP A 128 2.92 5.82 0.45
CA ASP A 128 3.81 6.49 -0.50
C ASP A 128 5.21 6.70 0.10
N ALA A 129 6.19 6.88 -0.78
CA ALA A 129 7.58 7.02 -0.38
C ALA A 129 7.90 8.37 0.28
N GLU A 130 7.13 9.44 0.03
CA GLU A 130 7.39 10.74 0.67
C GLU A 130 7.06 10.69 2.16
N ARG A 131 5.91 10.11 2.52
CA ARG A 131 5.47 9.93 3.91
C ARG A 131 6.42 9.00 4.68
N VAL A 132 6.86 7.91 4.05
CA VAL A 132 7.89 7.03 4.63
C VAL A 132 9.19 7.81 4.82
N GLY A 133 9.64 8.54 3.80
CA GLY A 133 10.88 9.32 3.82
C GLY A 133 10.93 10.36 4.93
N ALA A 134 9.81 11.03 5.18
CA ALA A 134 9.67 12.03 6.25
C ALA A 134 9.90 11.44 7.65
N LEU A 135 9.54 10.17 7.88
CA LEU A 135 9.70 9.50 9.17
C LEU A 135 11.07 8.83 9.37
N LEU A 136 11.85 8.63 8.29
CA LEU A 136 13.14 7.93 8.39
C LEU A 136 14.08 8.54 9.45
N PRO A 137 14.28 9.88 9.52
CA PRO A 137 15.17 10.46 10.51
C PRO A 137 14.69 10.28 11.95
N GLU A 138 13.38 10.20 12.16
CA GLU A 138 12.78 10.05 13.50
C GLU A 138 12.77 8.61 13.99
N VAL A 139 12.54 7.65 13.09
CA VAL A 139 12.36 6.24 13.46
C VAL A 139 13.68 5.48 13.48
N ALA A 140 14.60 5.80 12.57
CA ALA A 140 15.87 5.10 12.44
C ALA A 140 16.94 5.75 13.33
N ALA A 141 16.91 5.41 14.61
CA ALA A 141 17.91 5.82 15.58
C ALA A 141 19.33 5.38 15.16
N PRO A 142 20.40 6.06 15.64
CA PRO A 142 21.77 5.63 15.40
C PRO A 142 21.99 4.16 15.75
N GLY A 143 22.59 3.40 14.83
CA GLY A 143 22.83 1.96 14.99
C GLY A 143 21.70 1.05 14.53
N THR A 144 20.55 1.58 14.09
CA THR A 144 19.51 0.80 13.40
C THR A 144 20.11 0.01 12.24
N ARG A 145 19.78 -1.28 12.11
CA ARG A 145 20.26 -2.14 11.02
C ARG A 145 19.14 -2.70 10.16
N LEU A 146 17.95 -2.89 10.74
CA LEU A 146 16.75 -3.32 10.04
C LEU A 146 15.62 -2.33 10.24
N LEU A 147 14.96 -1.95 9.15
CA LEU A 147 13.72 -1.19 9.14
C LEU A 147 12.63 -2.07 8.54
N PHE A 148 11.52 -2.20 9.25
CA PHE A 148 10.30 -2.83 8.76
C PHE A 148 9.27 -1.76 8.40
#